data_AF-A0A959DWK6-F1
#
_entry.id   AF-A0A959DWK6-F1
#
_cell.length_a   1.000
_cell.length_b   1.000
_cell.length_c   1.000
_cell.angle_alpha   90.00
_cell.angle_beta   90.00
_cell.angle_gamma   90.00
#
_symmetry.space_group_name_H-M   'P 1'
#
loop_
_entity.id
_entity.type
_entity.pdbx_description
1 polymer ?
#
loop_
_entity_poly.entity_id
_entity_poly.type
_entity_poly.pdbx_seq_one_letter_code
_entity_poly.pdbx_strand_id
1 'polypeptide(L)' 'TFDPNFGLEDIPENHIHVTYELTEKNGKIQLTITNETFDGNEERMNHINQGWEMVIGKLKELAEK' A
#
# COMPACT_ATOMS: atom_id res chain seq x y z
N THR A 1 0.64 -17.76 -6.67
CA THR A 1 -0.33 -17.05 -5.81
C THR A 1 0.32 -15.77 -5.37
N PHE A 2 -0.10 -14.68 -5.99
CA PHE A 2 0.40 -13.34 -5.75
C PHE A 2 -0.27 -12.69 -4.52
N ASP A 3 -1.48 -13.16 -4.16
CA ASP A 3 -2.20 -12.80 -2.94
C ASP A 3 -2.61 -14.07 -2.16
N PRO A 4 -1.81 -14.48 -1.15
CA PRO A 4 -2.09 -15.69 -0.38
C PRO A 4 -3.31 -15.56 0.54
N ASN A 5 -3.86 -14.36 0.71
CA ASN A 5 -4.96 -14.11 1.64
C ASN A 5 -6.34 -14.19 0.97
N PHE A 6 -6.41 -13.94 -0.35
CA PHE A 6 -7.69 -13.84 -1.07
C PHE A 6 -7.98 -15.02 -2.00
N GLY A 7 -7.04 -15.94 -2.20
CA GLY A 7 -7.27 -17.17 -2.98
C GLY A 7 -7.59 -16.92 -4.45
N LEU A 8 -7.17 -15.77 -4.99
CA LEU A 8 -7.44 -15.37 -6.37
C LEU A 8 -6.49 -16.04 -7.37
N GLU A 9 -6.98 -16.22 -8.59
CA GLU A 9 -6.15 -16.73 -9.69
C GLU A 9 -5.04 -15.73 -10.03
N ASP A 10 -3.86 -16.25 -10.34
CA ASP A 10 -2.68 -15.46 -10.67
C ASP A 10 -2.75 -14.95 -12.12
N ILE A 11 -3.65 -13.99 -12.37
CA ILE A 11 -3.88 -13.34 -13.67
C ILE A 11 -3.70 -11.82 -13.54
N PRO A 12 -3.24 -11.12 -14.59
CA PRO A 12 -2.93 -9.68 -14.54
C PRO A 12 -4.05 -8.81 -13.96
N GLU A 13 -5.30 -9.16 -14.22
CA GLU A 13 -6.50 -8.45 -13.77
C GLU A 13 -6.65 -8.44 -12.24
N ASN A 14 -6.05 -9.41 -11.55
CA ASN A 14 -6.10 -9.52 -10.10
C ASN A 14 -4.91 -8.85 -9.41
N HIS A 15 -3.95 -8.27 -10.13
CA HIS A 15 -2.83 -7.54 -9.53
C HIS A 15 -3.24 -6.12 -9.16
N ILE A 16 -2.75 -5.63 -8.03
CA ILE A 16 -2.97 -4.25 -7.58
C ILE A 16 -1.77 -3.37 -7.94
N HIS A 17 -2.03 -2.08 -8.17
CA HIS A 17 -0.99 -1.09 -8.33
C HIS A 17 -0.80 -0.32 -7.02
N VAL A 18 0.47 -0.20 -6.60
CA VAL A 18 0.87 0.64 -5.47
C VAL A 18 1.82 1.71 -6.01
N THR A 19 1.41 2.95 -5.90
CA THR A 19 2.16 4.11 -6.38
C THR A 19 2.77 4.85 -5.19
N TYR A 20 4.05 5.17 -5.30
CA TYR A 20 4.79 5.96 -4.31
C TYR A 20 5.19 7.29 -4.91
N GLU A 21 4.83 8.38 -4.24
CA GLU A 21 5.18 9.72 -4.65
C GLU A 21 5.96 10.41 -3.52
N LEU A 22 7.15 10.90 -3.85
CA LEU A 22 7.99 11.65 -2.93
C LEU A 22 7.98 13.12 -3.36
N THR A 23 7.59 14.00 -2.44
CA THR A 23 7.59 15.44 -2.68
C THR A 23 8.34 16.14 -1.57
N GLU A 24 9.23 17.08 -1.92
CA GLU A 24 9.87 17.92 -0.91
C GLU A 24 8.90 19.02 -0.46
N LYS A 25 8.76 19.18 0.85
CA LYS A 25 7.89 20.18 1.48
C LYS A 25 8.55 20.71 2.75
N ASN A 26 8.90 22.00 2.74
CA ASN A 26 9.52 22.70 3.88
C ASN A 26 10.80 21.99 4.40
N GLY A 27 11.66 21.53 3.49
CA GLY A 27 12.90 20.83 3.84
C GLY A 27 12.69 19.43 4.41
N LYS A 28 11.48 18.85 4.27
CA LYS A 28 11.16 17.46 4.60
C LYS A 28 10.67 16.74 3.35
N ILE A 29 10.74 15.41 3.35
CA ILE A 29 10.12 14.59 2.32
C ILE A 29 8.72 14.16 2.79
N GLN A 30 7.71 14.47 2.00
CA GLN A 30 6.38 13.90 2.11
C GLN A 30 6.31 12.70 1.16
N LEU A 31 6.13 11.51 1.74
CA LEU A 31 5.80 10.29 1.02
C LEU A 31 4.28 10.13 0.98
N THR A 32 3.71 10.04 -0.22
CA THR A 32 2.33 9.63 -0.46
C THR A 32 2.35 8.22 -1.03
N ILE A 33 1.52 7.33 -0.48
CA ILE A 33 1.33 5.96 -0.97
C ILE A 33 -0.12 5.85 -1.43
N THR A 34 -0.33 5.48 -2.68
CA THR A 34 -1.66 5.24 -3.25
C THR A 34 -1.78 3.76 -3.58
N ASN A 35 -2.72 3.08 -2.93
CA ASN A 35 -2.98 1.67 -3.14
C ASN A 35 -4.33 1.49 -3.86
N GLU A 36 -4.32 0.96 -5.07
CA GLU A 36 -5.52 0.70 -5.85
C GLU A 36 -6.08 -0.70 -5.58
N THR A 37 -7.39 -0.89 -5.78
CA THR A 37 -8.03 -2.20 -5.83
C THR A 37 -8.82 -2.33 -7.12
N PHE A 38 -9.03 -3.56 -7.58
CA PHE A 38 -9.74 -3.85 -8.85
C PHE A 38 -11.18 -4.31 -8.64
N ASP A 39 -11.57 -4.68 -7.41
CA ASP A 39 -12.82 -5.38 -7.12
C ASP A 39 -13.86 -4.54 -6.36
N GLY A 40 -13.48 -3.34 -5.89
CA GLY A 40 -14.35 -2.49 -5.07
C GLY A 40 -14.75 -3.11 -3.73
N ASN A 41 -14.06 -4.16 -3.26
CA ASN A 41 -14.39 -4.86 -2.03
C ASN A 41 -13.92 -4.06 -0.80
N GLU A 42 -14.86 -3.59 0.02
CA GLU A 42 -14.58 -2.79 1.21
C GLU A 42 -13.83 -3.57 2.31
N GLU A 43 -14.12 -4.87 2.50
CA GLU A 43 -13.40 -5.69 3.47
C GLU A 43 -11.93 -5.80 3.08
N ARG A 44 -11.67 -6.09 1.81
CA ARG A 44 -10.32 -6.14 1.28
C ARG A 44 -9.58 -4.82 1.44
N MET A 45 -10.23 -3.70 1.15
CA MET A 45 -9.67 -2.38 1.36
C MET A 45 -9.32 -2.14 2.83
N ASN A 46 -10.18 -2.54 3.77
CA ASN A 46 -9.90 -2.43 5.20
C ASN A 46 -8.69 -3.28 5.63
N HIS A 47 -8.57 -4.51 5.12
CA HIS A 47 -7.41 -5.35 5.38
C HIS A 47 -6.10 -4.73 4.85
N ILE A 48 -6.14 -4.15 3.65
CA ILE A 48 -5.00 -3.43 3.05
C ILE A 48 -4.62 -2.23 3.92
N ASN A 49 -5.58 -1.43 4.37
CA ASN A 49 -5.35 -0.26 5.22
C ASN A 49 -4.68 -0.64 6.55
N GLN A 50 -5.17 -1.68 7.23
CA GLN A 50 -4.57 -2.18 8.47
C GLN A 50 -3.11 -2.63 8.27
N GLY A 51 -2.81 -3.26 7.13
CA GLY A 51 -1.45 -3.62 6.75
C GLY A 51 -0.54 -2.38 6.61
N TRP A 52 -1.02 -1.37 5.88
CA TRP A 52 -0.27 -0.12 5.68
C TRP A 52 -0.04 0.67 6.96
N GLU A 53 -1.00 0.72 7.89
CA GLU A 53 -0.83 1.37 9.19
C GLU A 53 0.39 0.84 9.96
N MET A 54 0.61 -0.48 9.93
CA MET A 54 1.78 -1.10 10.57
C MET A 54 3.09 -0.78 9.85
N VAL A 55 3.08 -0.69 8.53
CA VAL A 55 4.29 -0.49 7.70
C VAL A 55 4.75 0.96 7.76
N ILE A 56 3.83 1.92 7.67
CA ILE A 56 4.16 3.36 7.60
C ILE A 56 4.94 3.81 8.84
N GLY A 57 4.55 3.34 10.03
CA GLY A 57 5.26 3.65 11.27
C GLY A 57 6.73 3.20 11.24
N LYS A 58 6.97 1.94 10.88
CA LYS A 58 8.32 1.37 10.78
C LYS A 58 9.17 2.03 9.69
N LEU A 59 8.55 2.37 8.55
CA LEU A 59 9.23 3.04 7.46
C LEU A 59 9.72 4.43 7.89
N LYS A 60 8.89 5.18 8.62
CA LYS A 60 9.27 6.47 9.21
C LYS A 60 10.41 6.31 10.22
N GLU A 61 10.32 5.34 11.14
CA GLU A 61 11.39 5.04 12.09
C GLU A 61 12.72 4.71 11.40
N LEU A 62 12.69 3.99 10.28
CA LEU A 62 13.90 3.66 9.52
C LEU A 62 14.48 4.88 8.79
N ALA A 63 13.61 5.69 8.17
CA ALA A 63 14.02 6.81 7.32
C ALA A 63 14.47 8.05 8.12
N GLU A 64 13.98 8.19 9.35
CA GLU A 64 14.26 9.33 10.24
C GLU A 64 15.25 9.00 11.37
N LYS A 65 15.91 7.84 11.30
CA LYS A 65 17.06 7.48 12.16
C LYS A 65 18.27 8.36 11.87
#